data_AF-A0A317CKU5-F1
#
_entry.id   AF-A0A317CKU5-F1
#
_cell.length_a   1.000
_cell.length_b   1.000
_cell.length_c   1.000
_cell.angle_alpha   90.00
_cell.angle_beta   90.00
_cell.angle_gamma   90.00
#
_symmetry.space_group_name_H-M   'P 1'
#
loop_
_entity.id
_entity.type
_entity.pdbx_description
1 polymer ?
#
loop_
_entity_poly.entity_id
_entity_poly.type
_entity_poly.pdbx_seq_one_letter_code
_entity_poly.pdbx_strand_id
1 'polypeptide(L)'
;MTKSFYLWCALALFITEVIIAIYVPSTSFIRHAFGDFLVVLLIYCFAKGIVDIAPTKLVIAVLIFSFTIEFAQYFHVIDLLGIENKVLRIAIGNSFSWNDLLMYTLGCWLIYTLERRYAKKSKQS
;
A
#
# COMPACT_ATOMS: atom_id res chain seq x y z
N MET A 1 -1.37 10.64 -18.32
CA MET A 1 -0.18 11.05 -17.53
C MET A 1 1.01 10.27 -18.03
N THR A 2 2.17 10.91 -18.16
CA THR A 2 3.41 10.24 -18.55
C THR A 2 3.94 9.38 -17.39
N LYS A 3 4.61 8.28 -17.70
CA LYS A 3 5.19 7.35 -16.72
C LYS A 3 6.07 8.07 -15.68
N SER A 4 6.81 9.09 -16.12
CA SER A 4 7.67 9.92 -15.28
C SER A 4 6.91 10.66 -14.17
N PHE A 5 5.66 11.10 -14.42
CA PHE A 5 4.86 11.78 -13.38
C PHE A 5 4.55 10.86 -12.21
N TYR A 6 4.17 9.61 -12.48
CA TYR A 6 3.90 8.62 -11.44
C TYR A 6 5.15 8.27 -10.63
N LEU A 7 6.32 8.22 -11.27
CA LEU A 7 7.59 7.99 -10.57
C LEU A 7 7.96 9.15 -9.65
N TRP A 8 7.72 10.41 -10.07
CA TRP A 8 7.90 11.57 -9.20
C TRP A 8 6.95 11.56 -8.01
N CYS A 9 5.68 11.18 -8.22
CA CYS A 9 4.73 10.98 -7.13
C CYS A 9 5.18 9.87 -6.17
N ALA A 10 5.64 8.73 -6.69
CA ALA A 10 6.16 7.62 -5.88
C ALA A 10 7.36 8.06 -5.04
N LEU A 11 8.28 8.84 -5.62
CA LEU A 11 9.43 9.38 -4.90
C LEU A 11 9.01 10.35 -3.80
N ALA A 12 8.07 11.26 -4.07
CA ALA A 12 7.55 12.17 -3.06
C ALA A 12 6.88 11.42 -1.90
N LEU A 13 6.05 10.42 -2.21
CA LEU A 13 5.41 9.55 -1.22
C LEU A 13 6.46 8.78 -0.39
N PHE A 14 7.51 8.29 -1.03
CA PHE A 14 8.60 7.58 -0.34
C PHE A 14 9.32 8.48 0.65
N ILE A 15 9.62 9.72 0.26
CA ILE A 15 10.25 10.69 1.15
C ILE A 15 9.31 11.00 2.32
N THR A 16 8.00 11.18 2.06
CA THR A 16 7.01 11.37 3.12
C THR A 16 6.98 10.18 4.09
N GLU A 17 6.98 8.96 3.60
CA GLU A 17 7.05 7.74 4.42
C GLU A 17 8.31 7.70 5.28
N VAL A 18 9.47 8.03 4.71
CA VAL A 18 10.75 8.08 5.46
C VAL A 18 10.71 9.16 6.54
N ILE A 19 10.17 10.33 6.25
CA ILE A 19 9.98 11.41 7.23
C ILE A 19 9.05 10.91 8.35
N ILE A 20 7.92 10.31 8.01
CA ILE A 20 6.99 9.76 9.00
C ILE A 20 7.71 8.70 9.87
N ALA A 21 8.49 7.80 9.26
CA ALA A 21 9.22 6.76 9.97
C ALA A 21 10.28 7.31 10.94
N ILE A 22 10.93 8.43 10.61
CA ILE A 22 11.97 9.06 11.43
C ILE A 22 11.38 9.94 12.54
N TYR A 23 10.38 10.76 12.21
CA TYR A 23 9.86 11.80 13.12
C TYR A 23 8.65 11.35 13.93
N VAL A 24 7.88 10.36 13.46
CA VAL A 24 6.70 9.88 14.18
C VAL A 24 7.08 8.69 15.06
N PRO A 25 6.75 8.73 16.37
CA PRO A 25 7.03 7.64 17.29
C PRO A 25 6.48 6.31 16.79
N SER A 26 7.22 5.24 17.03
CA SER A 26 6.85 3.89 16.59
C SER A 26 5.54 3.37 17.17
N THR A 27 5.13 3.92 18.31
CA THR A 27 3.86 3.63 19.00
C THR A 27 2.67 4.42 18.46
N SER A 28 2.91 5.38 17.54
CA SER A 28 1.84 6.20 17.01
C SER A 28 1.04 5.43 15.98
N PHE A 29 -0.27 5.38 16.19
CA PHE A 29 -1.25 4.83 15.26
C PHE A 29 -1.13 5.46 13.86
N ILE A 30 -0.76 6.74 13.79
CA ILE A 30 -0.53 7.46 12.54
C ILE A 30 0.55 6.76 11.70
N ARG A 31 1.65 6.29 12.31
CA ARG A 31 2.74 5.66 11.56
C ARG A 31 2.31 4.34 10.91
N HIS A 32 1.52 3.54 11.61
CA HIS A 32 1.04 2.27 11.08
C HIS A 32 -0.12 2.50 10.09
N ALA A 33 -1.25 3.04 10.57
CA ALA A 33 -2.46 3.21 9.76
C ALA A 33 -2.25 4.14 8.54
N PHE A 34 -1.64 5.32 8.76
CA PHE A 34 -1.44 6.27 7.67
C PHE A 34 -0.28 5.85 6.77
N GLY A 35 0.72 5.18 7.34
CA GLY A 35 1.80 4.55 6.58
C GLY A 35 1.26 3.50 5.61
N ASP A 36 0.41 2.59 6.07
CA ASP A 36 -0.22 1.56 5.23
C ASP A 36 -1.00 2.14 4.04
N PHE A 37 -1.73 3.23 4.29
CA PHE A 37 -2.42 3.97 3.24
C PHE A 37 -1.45 4.57 2.21
N LEU A 38 -0.36 5.21 2.68
CA LEU A 38 0.68 5.80 1.84
C LEU A 38 1.47 4.75 1.06
N VAL A 39 1.77 3.61 1.66
CA VAL A 39 2.48 2.48 1.02
C VAL A 39 1.65 1.93 -0.14
N VAL A 40 0.34 1.75 0.00
CA VAL A 40 -0.53 1.33 -1.12
C VAL A 40 -0.48 2.32 -2.28
N LEU A 41 -0.53 3.62 -2.00
CA LEU A 41 -0.39 4.69 -3.01
C LEU A 41 0.99 4.66 -3.68
N LEU A 42 2.04 4.45 -2.89
CA LEU A 42 3.42 4.36 -3.37
C LEU A 42 3.60 3.16 -4.30
N ILE A 43 3.16 1.97 -3.89
CA ILE A 43 3.25 0.74 -4.70
C ILE A 43 2.49 0.93 -6.01
N TYR A 44 1.29 1.51 -5.95
CA TYR A 44 0.51 1.80 -7.15
C TYR A 44 1.25 2.75 -8.09
N CYS A 45 1.71 3.91 -7.61
CA CYS A 45 2.41 4.90 -8.41
C CYS A 45 3.71 4.33 -8.99
N PHE A 46 4.47 3.59 -8.20
CA PHE A 46 5.71 2.96 -8.64
C PHE A 46 5.46 1.92 -9.74
N ALA A 47 4.54 0.98 -9.51
CA ALA A 47 4.20 -0.05 -10.48
C ALA A 47 3.60 0.55 -11.76
N LYS A 48 2.78 1.60 -11.65
CA LYS A 48 2.22 2.33 -12.80
C LYS A 48 3.27 3.13 -13.57
N GLY A 49 4.31 3.60 -12.88
CA GLY A 49 5.45 4.30 -13.47
C GLY A 49 6.38 3.39 -14.29
N ILE A 50 6.43 2.09 -13.96
CA ILE A 50 7.29 1.12 -14.64
C ILE A 50 6.51 0.30 -15.66
N VAL A 51 5.32 -0.18 -15.29
CA VAL A 51 4.55 -1.16 -16.06
C VAL A 51 3.29 -0.52 -16.64
N ASP A 52 3.01 -0.84 -17.90
CA ASP A 52 1.81 -0.37 -18.60
C ASP A 52 0.61 -1.31 -18.38
N ILE A 53 0.16 -1.41 -17.13
CA ILE A 53 -1.01 -2.21 -16.74
C ILE A 53 -2.24 -1.32 -16.61
N ALA A 54 -3.42 -1.86 -16.93
CA ALA A 54 -4.69 -1.17 -16.72
C ALA A 54 -4.84 -0.74 -15.23
N PRO A 55 -5.13 0.55 -14.96
CA PRO A 55 -5.21 1.10 -13.60
C PRO A 55 -6.06 0.26 -12.64
N THR A 56 -7.23 -0.17 -13.10
CA THR A 56 -8.15 -1.00 -12.33
C THR A 56 -7.57 -2.36 -11.97
N LYS A 57 -6.85 -3.02 -12.89
CA LYS A 57 -6.18 -4.30 -12.61
C LYS A 57 -5.09 -4.13 -11.56
N LEU A 58 -4.33 -3.04 -11.64
CA LEU A 58 -3.24 -2.77 -10.70
C LEU A 58 -3.78 -2.50 -9.28
N VAL A 59 -4.83 -1.69 -9.14
CA VAL A 59 -5.50 -1.45 -7.84
C VAL A 59 -6.01 -2.75 -7.23
N ILE A 60 -6.67 -3.60 -8.03
CA ILE A 60 -7.19 -4.89 -7.54
C ILE A 60 -6.04 -5.81 -7.12
N ALA A 61 -4.95 -5.85 -7.88
CA ALA A 61 -3.78 -6.66 -7.54
C ALA A 61 -3.14 -6.21 -6.22
N VAL A 62 -2.99 -4.90 -6.01
CA VAL A 62 -2.45 -4.35 -4.75
C VAL A 62 -3.37 -4.67 -3.57
N LEU A 63 -4.70 -4.50 -3.72
CA LEU A 63 -5.67 -4.83 -2.68
C LEU A 63 -5.60 -6.31 -2.28
N ILE A 64 -5.61 -7.22 -3.26
CA ILE A 64 -5.53 -8.67 -3.01
C ILE A 64 -4.21 -9.03 -2.35
N PHE A 65 -3.10 -8.42 -2.80
CA PHE A 65 -1.78 -8.64 -2.22
C PHE A 65 -1.73 -8.21 -0.75
N SER A 66 -2.20 -7.00 -0.42
CA SER A 66 -2.28 -6.52 0.95
C SER A 66 -3.16 -7.42 1.82
N PHE A 67 -4.35 -7.81 1.34
CA PHE A 67 -5.22 -8.72 2.08
C PHE A 67 -4.56 -10.09 2.30
N THR A 68 -3.83 -10.60 1.32
CA THR A 68 -3.13 -11.89 1.43
C THR A 68 -2.06 -11.84 2.54
N ILE A 69 -1.32 -10.74 2.65
CA ILE A 69 -0.35 -10.52 3.73
C ILE A 69 -1.08 -10.48 5.09
N GLU A 70 -2.17 -9.73 5.18
CA GLU A 70 -2.97 -9.60 6.40
C GLU A 70 -3.56 -10.94 6.85
N PHE A 71 -4.08 -11.74 5.92
CA PHE A 71 -4.59 -13.08 6.21
C PHE A 71 -3.48 -14.04 6.62
N ALA A 72 -2.29 -13.95 6.02
CA ALA A 72 -1.13 -14.76 6.43
C ALA A 72 -0.70 -14.45 7.88
N GLN A 73 -0.82 -13.19 8.31
CA GLN A 73 -0.64 -12.78 9.71
C GLN A 73 -1.75 -13.34 10.60
N TYR A 74 -3.02 -13.24 10.17
CA TYR A 74 -4.18 -13.73 10.94
C TYR A 74 -4.10 -15.21 11.27
N PHE A 75 -3.65 -16.04 10.32
CA PHE A 75 -3.49 -17.48 10.55
C PHE A 75 -2.27 -17.83 11.43
N HIS A 76 -1.54 -16.82 11.94
CA HIS A 76 -0.31 -17.02 12.70
C HIS A 76 0.59 -18.06 12.02
N VAL A 77 0.71 -17.98 10.69
CA VAL A 77 1.41 -19.00 9.89
C VAL A 77 2.84 -19.22 10.41
N ILE A 78 3.44 -18.20 11.02
CA ILE A 78 4.75 -18.24 11.67
C ILE A 78 4.76 -19.12 12.91
N ASP A 79 3.74 -19.01 13.77
CA ASP A 79 3.60 -19.86 14.96
C ASP A 79 3.23 -21.29 14.55
N LEU A 80 2.43 -21.47 13.49
CA LEU A 80 2.08 -22.79 12.94
C LEU A 80 3.27 -23.51 12.28
N LEU A 81 4.19 -22.75 11.66
CA LEU A 81 5.41 -23.26 11.03
C LEU A 81 6.58 -23.40 12.02
N GLY A 82 6.41 -23.01 13.28
CA GLY A 82 7.46 -23.11 14.31
C GLY A 82 8.69 -22.23 14.02
N ILE A 83 8.53 -21.14 13.27
CA ILE A 83 9.64 -20.28 12.86
C ILE A 83 9.99 -19.35 14.01
N GLU A 84 11.03 -19.69 14.77
CA GLU A 84 11.57 -18.84 15.85
C GLU A 84 12.34 -17.61 15.35
N ASN A 85 12.53 -17.48 14.03
CA ASN A 85 13.35 -16.43 13.47
C ASN A 85 12.67 -15.05 13.63
N LYS A 86 13.16 -14.27 14.60
CA LYS A 86 12.64 -12.93 14.95
C LYS A 86 12.50 -12.00 13.74
N VAL A 87 13.40 -12.11 12.75
CA VAL A 87 13.33 -11.29 11.53
C VAL A 87 12.11 -11.64 10.68
N LEU A 88 11.84 -12.94 10.50
CA LEU A 88 10.66 -13.39 9.76
C LEU A 88 9.36 -13.04 10.52
N ARG A 89 9.40 -13.13 11.86
CA ARG A 89 8.29 -12.76 12.73
C ARG A 89 7.92 -11.28 12.65
N ILE A 90 8.93 -10.41 12.59
CA ILE A 90 8.74 -8.97 12.42
C ILE A 90 8.30 -8.63 10.99
N ALA A 91 8.90 -9.28 9.98
CA ALA A 91 8.61 -9.01 8.58
C ALA A 91 7.19 -9.44 8.15
N ILE A 92 6.73 -10.58 8.66
CA ILE A 92 5.35 -11.03 8.42
C ILE A 92 4.40 -10.21 9.29
N GLY A 93 4.76 -9.80 10.50
CA GLY A 93 3.90 -9.00 11.39
C GLY A 93 3.18 -9.85 12.43
N ASN A 94 2.93 -9.26 13.60
CA ASN A 94 2.55 -9.99 14.82
C ASN A 94 1.03 -10.04 15.09
N SER A 95 0.21 -9.33 14.30
CA SER A 95 -1.22 -9.23 14.57
C SER A 95 -1.97 -8.60 13.41
N PHE A 96 -2.95 -9.35 12.87
CA PHE A 96 -3.98 -8.85 11.98
C PHE A 96 -4.67 -7.62 12.57
N SER A 97 -4.81 -6.56 11.77
CA SER A 97 -5.45 -5.31 12.17
C SER A 97 -6.60 -4.98 11.22
N TRP A 98 -7.82 -4.93 11.76
CA TRP A 98 -9.00 -4.45 11.00
C TRP A 98 -8.80 -3.04 10.45
N ASN A 99 -7.96 -2.24 11.12
CA ASN A 99 -7.69 -0.88 10.71
C ASN A 99 -6.82 -0.82 9.45
N ASP A 100 -5.88 -1.74 9.30
CA ASP A 100 -4.95 -1.78 8.17
C ASP A 100 -5.73 -2.20 6.91
N LEU A 101 -6.65 -3.15 7.06
CA LEU A 101 -7.62 -3.52 6.01
C LEU A 101 -8.49 -2.34 5.55
N LEU A 102 -8.94 -1.50 6.50
CA LEU A 102 -9.69 -0.27 6.21
C LEU A 102 -8.84 0.73 5.44
N MET A 103 -7.59 0.96 5.86
CA MET A 103 -6.66 1.88 5.20
C MET A 103 -6.28 1.42 3.79
N TYR A 104 -6.05 0.12 3.58
CA TYR A 104 -5.82 -0.46 2.26
C TYR A 104 -7.02 -0.28 1.34
N THR A 105 -8.23 -0.50 1.86
CA THR A 105 -9.47 -0.31 1.11
C THR A 105 -9.65 1.16 0.72
N LEU A 106 -9.39 2.09 1.65
CA LEU A 106 -9.45 3.54 1.38
C LEU A 106 -8.40 3.99 0.36
N GLY A 107 -7.17 3.47 0.45
CA GLY A 107 -6.09 3.76 -0.51
C GLY A 107 -6.47 3.31 -1.91
N CYS A 108 -6.95 2.07 -2.04
CA CYS A 108 -7.42 1.53 -3.31
C CYS A 108 -8.63 2.30 -3.86
N TRP A 109 -9.58 2.68 -2.99
CA TRP A 109 -10.75 3.47 -3.38
C TRP A 109 -10.37 4.87 -3.86
N LEU A 110 -9.41 5.52 -3.21
CA LEU A 110 -8.89 6.81 -3.65
C LEU A 110 -8.25 6.69 -5.04
N ILE A 111 -7.39 5.70 -5.25
CA ILE A 111 -6.76 5.48 -6.56
C ILE A 111 -7.82 5.23 -7.64
N TYR A 112 -8.80 4.36 -7.36
CA TYR A 112 -9.87 4.05 -8.29
C TYR A 112 -10.70 5.29 -8.66
N THR A 113 -11.04 6.14 -7.68
CA THR A 113 -11.82 7.36 -7.93
C THR A 113 -11.01 8.41 -8.70
N LEU A 114 -9.73 8.57 -8.41
CA LEU A 114 -8.83 9.44 -9.17
C LEU A 114 -8.72 8.98 -10.63
N GLU A 115 -8.38 7.71 -10.85
CA GLU A 115 -8.29 7.13 -12.19
C GLU A 115 -9.59 7.27 -12.99
N ARG A 116 -10.74 7.06 -12.35
CA ARG A 116 -12.05 7.24 -13.00
C ARG A 116 -12.32 8.71 -13.37
N ARG A 117 -11.96 9.65 -12.50
CA ARG A 117 -12.07 11.10 -12.80
C ARG A 117 -11.17 11.50 -13.96
N TYR A 118 -9.95 10.97 -14.03
CA TYR A 118 -9.02 11.23 -15.12
C TYR A 118 -9.44 10.59 -16.45
N ALA A 119 -9.90 9.33 -16.43
CA ALA A 119 -10.40 8.64 -17.62
C ALA A 119 -11.63 9.35 -18.21
N LYS A 120 -12.48 9.97 -17.36
CA LYS A 120 -13.60 10.79 -17.82
C LYS A 120 -13.12 12.09 -18.47
N LYS A 121 -12.08 12.71 -17.93
CA LYS A 121 -11.49 13.94 -18.45
C LYS A 121 -10.81 13.75 -19.82
N SER A 122 -10.27 12.55 -20.11
CA SER A 122 -9.66 12.26 -21.43
C SER A 122 -10.68 11.89 -22.52
N LYS A 123 -11.93 11.56 -22.17
CA LYS A 123 -13.00 11.29 -23.14
C LYS A 123 -13.79 12.54 -23.54
N GLN A 124 -13.51 13.67 -22.90
CA GLN A 124 -14.25 14.92 -23.07
C GLN A 124 -13.37 16.05 -23.64
N SER A 125 -12.20 15.70 -24.16
CA SER A 125 -11.28 16.59 -24.86
C SER A 125 -10.94 16.05 -26.25
#